data_AF-A0AAE0NJJ4-F1
#
_entry.id   AF-A0AAE0NJJ4-F1
#
_cell.length_a   1.000
_cell.length_b   1.000
_cell.length_c   1.000
_cell.angle_alpha   90.00
_cell.angle_beta   90.00
_cell.angle_gamma   90.00
#
_symmetry.space_group_name_H-M   'P 1'
#
loop_
_entity.id
_entity.type
_entity.pdbx_description
1 polymer ?
#
loop_
_entity_poly.entity_id
_entity_poly.type
_entity_poly.pdbx_seq_one_letter_code
_entity_poly.pdbx_strand_id
1 'polypeptide(L)'
;MPVPVALATLAATGSLVTSIKSAIELRKMMKRKEETRLAEDEAPRVFNRLRRAYKDGYLTSAEYYQWYEKFMVAKIERDLPALRRIRAHMRVLEENPQSRTIASRSSSTSRSRDS
;
A
#
# COMPACT_ATOMS: atom_id res chain seq x y z
N MET A 1 13.01 -53.97 -28.29
CA MET A 1 13.95 -52.90 -27.88
C MET A 1 13.50 -52.37 -26.52
N PRO A 2 14.02 -52.89 -25.38
CA PRO A 2 13.65 -52.35 -24.08
C PRO A 2 14.34 -50.98 -23.92
N VAL A 3 13.54 -49.92 -23.74
CA VAL A 3 14.07 -48.58 -23.43
C VAL A 3 14.85 -48.72 -22.11
N PRO A 4 16.13 -48.34 -22.05
CA PRO A 4 16.93 -48.55 -20.86
C PRO A 4 16.31 -47.78 -19.69
N VAL A 5 16.01 -48.50 -18.61
CA VAL A 5 15.39 -48.01 -17.37
C VAL A 5 16.08 -46.74 -16.85
N ALA A 6 17.38 -46.59 -17.12
CA ALA A 6 18.18 -45.40 -16.80
C ALA A 6 17.70 -44.11 -17.50
N LEU A 7 17.22 -44.16 -18.74
CA LEU A 7 16.66 -42.98 -19.43
C LEU A 7 15.27 -42.64 -18.90
N ALA A 8 14.47 -43.66 -18.55
CA ALA A 8 13.15 -43.47 -17.96
C ALA A 8 13.25 -42.86 -16.55
N THR A 9 14.24 -43.26 -15.74
CA THR A 9 14.48 -42.67 -14.40
C THR A 9 15.09 -41.27 -14.46
N LEU A 10 15.93 -40.97 -15.46
CA LEU A 10 16.45 -39.61 -15.69
C LEU A 10 15.36 -38.66 -16.17
N ALA A 11 14.47 -39.12 -17.05
CA ALA A 11 13.27 -38.38 -17.44
C ALA A 11 12.30 -38.18 -16.27
N ALA A 12 12.12 -39.19 -15.40
CA ALA A 12 11.25 -39.12 -14.23
C ALA A 12 11.80 -38.20 -13.14
N THR A 13 13.10 -38.23 -12.87
CA THR A 13 13.74 -37.32 -11.88
C THR A 13 13.80 -35.88 -12.41
N GLY A 14 14.03 -35.69 -13.70
CA GLY A 14 13.86 -34.39 -14.38
C GLY A 14 12.43 -33.86 -14.30
N SER A 15 11.43 -34.71 -14.52
CA SER A 15 9.99 -34.40 -14.40
C SER A 15 9.57 -34.03 -12.97
N LEU A 16 10.16 -34.67 -11.96
CA LEU A 16 9.88 -34.37 -10.56
C LEU A 16 10.40 -32.98 -10.17
N VAL A 17 11.63 -32.64 -10.58
CA VAL A 17 12.25 -31.33 -10.28
C VAL A 17 11.52 -30.19 -11.01
N THR A 18 11.13 -30.39 -12.27
CA THR A 18 10.34 -29.39 -13.00
C THR A 18 8.95 -29.21 -12.41
N SER A 19 8.31 -30.28 -11.93
CA SER A 19 7.02 -30.20 -11.23
C SER A 19 7.10 -29.43 -9.91
N ILE A 20 8.16 -29.64 -9.12
CA ILE A 20 8.39 -28.89 -7.87
C ILE A 20 8.66 -27.41 -8.17
N LYS A 21 9.48 -27.11 -9.18
CA LYS A 21 9.75 -25.73 -9.60
C LYS A 21 8.47 -25.04 -10.09
N SER A 22 7.68 -25.73 -10.92
CA SER A 22 6.38 -25.24 -11.39
C SER A 22 5.43 -24.98 -10.23
N ALA A 23 5.38 -25.87 -9.23
CA ALA A 23 4.56 -25.67 -8.04
C ALA A 23 4.99 -24.44 -7.21
N ILE A 24 6.30 -24.18 -7.10
CA ILE A 24 6.83 -22.99 -6.41
C ILE A 24 6.49 -21.72 -7.18
N GLU A 25 6.64 -21.73 -8.50
CA GLU A 25 6.29 -20.59 -9.36
C GLU A 25 4.79 -20.30 -9.33
N LEU A 26 3.94 -21.33 -9.38
CA LEU A 26 2.49 -21.22 -9.20
C LEU A 26 2.13 -20.61 -7.84
N ARG A 27 2.76 -21.07 -6.75
CA ARG A 27 2.56 -20.49 -5.41
C ARG A 27 2.95 -19.00 -5.37
N LYS A 28 4.09 -18.63 -5.97
CA LYS A 28 4.51 -17.22 -6.08
C LYS A 28 3.51 -16.40 -6.89
N MET A 29 2.98 -16.96 -7.98
CA MET A 29 2.02 -16.29 -8.84
C MET A 29 0.66 -16.09 -8.14
N MET A 30 0.18 -17.12 -7.44
CA MET A 30 -1.04 -17.03 -6.63
C MET A 30 -0.90 -15.99 -5.53
N LYS A 31 0.24 -15.96 -4.82
CA LYS A 31 0.51 -14.96 -3.79
C LYS A 31 0.53 -13.54 -4.36
N ARG A 32 1.16 -13.32 -5.52
CA ARG A 32 1.12 -12.01 -6.21
C ARG A 32 -0.29 -11.61 -6.61
N LYS A 33 -1.09 -12.54 -7.13
CA LYS A 33 -2.51 -12.28 -7.46
C LYS A 33 -3.31 -11.89 -6.23
N GLU A 34 -3.12 -12.59 -5.12
CA GLU A 34 -3.77 -12.29 -3.86
C GLU A 34 -3.35 -10.91 -3.33
N GLU A 35 -2.05 -10.59 -3.35
CA GLU A 35 -1.52 -9.27 -2.97
C GLU A 35 -2.12 -8.15 -3.82
N THR A 36 -2.23 -8.33 -5.14
CA THR A 36 -2.85 -7.33 -6.03
C THR A 36 -4.33 -7.13 -5.74
N ARG A 37 -5.06 -8.22 -5.47
CA ARG A 37 -6.49 -8.14 -5.12
C ARG A 37 -6.68 -7.43 -3.79
N LEU A 38 -5.86 -7.76 -2.80
CA LEU A 38 -5.87 -7.08 -1.51
C LEU A 38 -5.52 -5.60 -1.64
N ALA A 39 -4.58 -5.22 -2.53
CA ALA A 39 -4.26 -3.82 -2.80
C ALA A 39 -5.46 -3.05 -3.37
N GLU A 40 -6.19 -3.66 -4.31
CA GLU A 40 -7.40 -3.08 -4.90
C GLU A 40 -8.53 -2.89 -3.89
N ASP A 41 -8.72 -3.87 -3.00
CA ASP A 41 -9.71 -3.79 -1.92
C ASP A 41 -9.33 -2.75 -0.84
N GLU A 42 -8.03 -2.57 -0.61
CA GLU A 42 -7.48 -1.68 0.42
C GLU A 42 -7.51 -0.21 -0.02
N ALA A 43 -7.27 0.07 -1.30
CA ALA A 43 -7.18 1.41 -1.87
C ALA A 43 -8.40 2.31 -1.57
N PRO A 44 -9.67 1.90 -1.80
CA PRO A 44 -10.82 2.76 -1.51
C PRO A 44 -10.96 3.07 -0.01
N ARG A 45 -10.58 2.12 0.86
CA ARG A 45 -10.61 2.31 2.31
C ARG A 45 -9.59 3.37 2.75
N VAL A 46 -8.38 3.31 2.19
CA VAL A 46 -7.32 4.29 2.48
C VAL A 46 -7.71 5.68 1.98
N PHE A 47 -8.26 5.78 0.76
CA PHE A 47 -8.74 7.05 0.21
C PHE A 47 -9.82 7.70 1.08
N ASN A 48 -10.83 6.92 1.50
CA ASN A 48 -11.90 7.42 2.35
C ASN A 48 -11.37 7.91 3.71
N ARG A 49 -10.38 7.21 4.27
CA ARG A 49 -9.72 7.63 5.52
C ARG A 49 -8.93 8.93 5.35
N LEU A 50 -8.12 9.02 4.30
CA LEU A 50 -7.35 10.23 3.98
C LEU A 50 -8.26 11.45 3.82
N ARG A 51 -9.38 11.29 3.10
CA ARG A 51 -10.38 12.34 2.91
C ARG A 51 -11.08 12.73 4.21
N ARG A 52 -11.34 11.78 5.12
CA ARG A 52 -11.88 12.07 6.45
C ARG A 52 -10.87 12.82 7.30
N ALA A 53 -9.62 12.34 7.36
CA ALA A 53 -8.55 12.99 8.11
C ALA A 53 -8.36 14.47 7.72
N TYR A 54 -8.46 14.79 6.43
CA TYR A 54 -8.45 16.17 5.95
C TYR A 54 -9.68 16.97 6.40
N LYS A 55 -10.89 16.41 6.28
CA LYS A 55 -12.14 17.07 6.72
C LYS A 55 -12.18 17.32 8.23
N ASP A 56 -11.63 16.40 9.00
CA ASP A 56 -11.58 16.45 10.46
C ASP A 56 -10.45 17.38 10.96
N GLY A 57 -9.65 17.95 10.06
CA GLY A 57 -8.61 18.93 10.38
C GLY A 57 -7.30 18.33 10.91
N TYR A 58 -7.08 17.03 10.72
CA TYR A 58 -5.82 16.37 11.10
C TYR A 58 -4.68 16.60 10.10
N LEU A 59 -5.01 17.08 8.90
CA LEU A 59 -4.05 17.35 7.83
C LEU A 59 -4.28 18.76 7.29
N THR A 60 -3.20 19.49 7.04
CA THR A 60 -3.25 20.72 6.24
C THR A 60 -3.47 20.38 4.76
N SER A 61 -3.85 21.39 3.96
CA SER A 61 -4.05 21.22 2.51
C SER A 61 -2.79 20.68 1.83
N ALA A 62 -1.62 21.22 2.18
CA ALA A 62 -0.34 20.79 1.62
C ALA A 62 -0.02 19.32 1.96
N GLU A 63 -0.20 18.92 3.22
CA GLU A 63 0.02 17.54 3.66
C GLU A 63 -0.96 16.57 2.99
N TYR A 64 -2.23 16.98 2.84
CA TYR A 64 -3.22 16.18 2.14
C TYR A 64 -2.80 15.89 0.69
N TYR A 65 -2.36 16.91 -0.06
CA TYR A 65 -1.89 16.72 -1.43
C TYR A 65 -0.67 15.80 -1.52
N GLN A 66 0.29 15.95 -0.60
CA GLN A 66 1.48 15.11 -0.55
C GLN A 66 1.13 13.63 -0.28
N TRP A 67 0.21 13.36 0.65
CA TRP A 67 -0.25 12.01 0.94
C TRP A 67 -1.15 11.44 -0.17
N TYR A 68 -1.91 12.30 -0.83
CA TYR A 68 -2.75 11.93 -1.97
C TYR A 68 -1.91 11.50 -3.17
N GLU A 69 -0.83 12.21 -3.48
CA GLU A 69 0.11 11.85 -4.55
C GLU A 69 0.74 10.48 -4.28
N LYS A 70 1.26 10.26 -3.06
CA LYS A 70 1.81 8.96 -2.64
C LYS A 70 0.77 7.84 -2.72
N PHE A 71 -0.48 8.13 -2.36
CA PHE A 71 -1.59 7.19 -2.51
C PHE A 71 -1.86 6.85 -3.98
N MET A 72 -1.85 7.83 -4.88
CA MET A 72 -2.06 7.58 -6.31
C MET A 72 -0.98 6.66 -6.88
N VAL A 73 0.29 6.91 -6.55
CA VAL A 73 1.41 6.06 -6.97
C VAL A 73 1.21 4.64 -6.44
N ALA A 74 0.95 4.48 -5.14
CA ALA A 74 0.73 3.18 -4.52
C ALA A 74 -0.47 2.43 -5.11
N LYS A 75 -1.53 3.15 -5.51
CA LYS A 75 -2.71 2.57 -6.16
C LYS A 75 -2.39 2.09 -7.58
N ILE A 76 -1.66 2.88 -8.37
CA ILE A 76 -1.27 2.52 -9.74
C ILE A 76 -0.34 1.32 -9.73
N GLU A 77 0.64 1.31 -8.84
CA GLU A 77 1.61 0.21 -8.69
C GLU A 77 1.03 -1.03 -7.99
N ARG A 78 -0.19 -0.92 -7.44
CA ARG A 78 -0.83 -1.96 -6.60
C ARG A 78 0.07 -2.39 -5.43
N ASP A 79 0.81 -1.45 -4.86
CA ASP A 79 1.71 -1.69 -3.72
C ASP A 79 0.91 -1.71 -2.42
N LEU A 80 0.53 -2.92 -2.00
CA LEU A 80 -0.17 -3.18 -0.74
C LEU A 80 0.63 -2.68 0.50
N PRO A 81 1.95 -2.96 0.64
CA PRO A 81 2.78 -2.36 1.68
C PRO A 81 2.72 -0.83 1.76
N ALA A 82 2.79 -0.12 0.63
CA ALA A 82 2.66 1.34 0.63
C ALA A 82 1.28 1.80 1.12
N LEU A 83 0.21 1.17 0.64
CA LEU A 83 -1.16 1.45 1.10
C LEU A 83 -1.32 1.23 2.62
N ARG A 84 -0.71 0.17 3.16
CA ARG A 84 -0.71 -0.13 4.60
C ARG A 84 0.07 0.91 5.41
N ARG A 85 1.18 1.43 4.88
CA ARG A 85 1.94 2.52 5.52
C ARG A 85 1.12 3.80 5.60
N ILE A 86 0.44 4.18 4.52
CA ILE A 86 -0.45 5.36 4.49
C ILE A 86 -1.57 5.17 5.51
N ARG A 87 -2.19 3.99 5.56
CA ARG A 87 -3.20 3.67 6.58
C ARG A 87 -2.68 3.80 8.01
N ALA A 88 -1.48 3.28 8.29
CA ALA A 88 -0.89 3.34 9.61
C ALA A 88 -0.63 4.80 10.01
N HIS A 89 -0.13 5.63 9.09
CA HIS A 89 0.03 7.07 9.33
C HIS A 89 -1.29 7.74 9.68
N MET A 90 -2.37 7.46 8.94
CA MET A 90 -3.70 8.00 9.26
C MET A 90 -4.18 7.58 10.65
N ARG A 91 -3.93 6.31 11.02
CA ARG A 91 -4.30 5.79 12.35
C ARG A 91 -3.57 6.52 13.48
N VAL A 92 -2.28 6.81 13.31
CA VAL A 92 -1.50 7.57 14.30
C VAL A 92 -2.05 9.00 14.46
N LEU A 93 -2.46 9.63 13.37
CA LEU A 93 -3.09 10.95 13.42
C LEU A 93 -4.46 10.94 14.12
N GLU A 94 -5.26 9.88 13.87
CA GLU A 94 -6.55 9.67 14.53
C GLU A 94 -6.39 9.43 16.05
N GLU A 95 -5.39 8.62 16.45
CA GLU A 95 -5.14 8.24 17.85
C GLU A 95 -4.44 9.33 18.67
N ASN A 96 -3.77 10.30 18.02
CA ASN A 96 -3.00 11.34 18.70
C ASN A 96 -3.60 12.74 18.50
N PRO A 97 -4.64 13.11 19.27
CA PRO A 97 -5.40 14.35 19.08
C PRO A 97 -4.58 15.63 19.35
N GLN A 98 -3.38 15.53 19.94
CA GLN A 98 -2.45 16.65 20.08
C GLN A 98 -1.81 17.07 18.76
N SER A 99 -1.87 16.22 17.72
CA SER A 99 -1.40 16.54 16.36
C SER A 99 -2.45 17.28 15.53
N ARG A 100 -3.58 17.71 16.12
CA ARG A 100 -4.50 18.66 15.48
C ARG A 100 -3.70 19.93 15.18
N THR A 101 -3.28 20.06 13.93
CA THR A 101 -2.44 21.16 13.48
C THR A 101 -3.13 22.45 13.89
N ILE A 102 -2.44 23.25 14.71
CA ILE A 102 -2.86 24.55 15.24
C ILE A 102 -2.88 25.55 14.06
N ALA A 103 -3.70 25.28 13.05
CA ALA A 103 -3.80 26.08 11.84
C ALA A 103 -4.80 27.25 11.99
N SER A 104 -5.12 27.64 13.23
CA SER A 104 -6.15 28.63 13.55
C SER A 104 -5.67 29.78 14.44
N ARG A 105 -4.36 30.05 14.55
CA ARG A 105 -3.86 31.09 15.48
C ARG A 105 -2.91 32.17 14.92
N SER A 106 -2.82 32.35 13.60
CA SER A 106 -1.94 33.37 13.00
C SER A 106 -2.60 34.26 11.93
N SER A 107 -3.87 34.65 12.11
CA SER A 107 -4.53 35.60 11.20
C SER A 107 -5.01 36.92 11.83
N SER A 108 -4.62 37.27 13.07
CA SER A 108 -5.14 38.52 13.68
C SER A 108 -4.20 39.18 14.70
N THR A 109 -3.00 39.59 14.30
CA THR A 109 -2.22 40.65 15.00
C THR A 109 -1.17 41.13 14.00
N SER A 110 -1.41 42.13 13.16
CA SER A 110 -1.15 43.53 13.52
C SER A 110 -1.46 44.42 12.30
N ARG A 111 -2.68 44.95 12.23
CA ARG A 111 -3.02 46.14 11.43
C ARG A 111 -3.71 47.13 12.35
N SER A 112 -2.91 47.69 13.26
CA SER A 112 -3.31 48.80 14.12
C SER A 112 -2.03 49.55 14.53
N ARG A 113 -1.47 50.32 13.59
CA ARG A 113 -0.80 51.57 13.92
C ARG A 113 -1.54 52.64 13.14
N ASP A 114 -2.56 53.16 13.82
CA ASP A 114 -3.14 54.46 13.58
C ASP A 114 -2.05 55.54 13.60
N SER A 115 -2.27 56.52 12.73
CA SER A 115 -2.08 57.97 12.87
C SER A 115 -0.82 58.52 13.53
#